data_AF-A0AA35UKT4-F1
#
_entry.id   AF-A0AA35UKT4-F1
#
_cell.length_a   1.000
_cell.length_b   1.000
_cell.length_c   1.000
_cell.angle_alpha   90.00
_cell.angle_beta   90.00
_cell.angle_gamma   90.00
#
_symmetry.space_group_name_H-M   'P 1'
#
loop_
_entity.id
_entity.type
_entity.pdbx_description
1 polymer ?
#
loop_
_entity_poly.entity_id
_entity_poly.type
_entity_poly.pdbx_seq_one_letter_code
_entity_poly.pdbx_strand_id
1 'polypeptide(L)'
;MNTNSFITREGILLDGNSITQKEAPIHLCRKGKTLHAVIRKSASINALLSLIRVIRAFEDLIHVTYNQNNKQVEIGPAPSDIICLAIGRFALLKAEASRQKLSQSHLYSSGDAIRHDQSLPDVFRQLIASHSPSDLTSNALLKLHNHDLSGTSFYFSKQTSIFCLGKIPDHYFWPEKILLSNDSVDKENFGQNAEAIMIVLETALACRTPILQKGLMKSENSEVSEFFPFARLAIPMASIAEQPFNYRVLTMAIRQSDNAVMV
;
A
#
# COMPACT_ATOMS: atom_id res chain seq x y z
N MET A 1 -23.46 8.85 -21.30
CA MET A 1 -22.84 10.12 -20.85
C MET A 1 -21.41 9.81 -20.45
N ASN A 2 -20.42 10.53 -21.00
CA ASN A 2 -19.03 10.39 -20.56
C ASN A 2 -18.85 11.28 -19.33
N THR A 3 -18.79 10.67 -18.15
CA THR A 3 -18.39 11.37 -16.93
C THR A 3 -16.87 11.44 -16.91
N ASN A 4 -16.34 12.66 -16.92
CA ASN A 4 -14.92 12.92 -16.75
C ASN A 4 -14.68 13.41 -15.33
N SER A 5 -13.65 12.90 -14.68
CA SER A 5 -13.17 13.37 -13.39
C SER A 5 -11.65 13.42 -13.41
N PHE A 6 -11.04 14.19 -12.51
CA PHE A 6 -9.60 14.41 -12.47
C PHE A 6 -9.11 14.35 -11.03
N ILE A 7 -7.87 13.89 -10.84
CA ILE A 7 -7.22 13.93 -9.52
C ILE A 7 -6.07 14.93 -9.59
N THR A 8 -6.05 15.88 -8.66
CA THR A 8 -4.99 16.90 -8.55
C THR A 8 -3.69 16.33 -7.99
N ARG A 9 -2.60 17.13 -7.95
CA ARG A 9 -1.33 16.71 -7.34
C ARG A 9 -1.46 16.48 -5.83
N GLU A 10 -2.42 17.12 -5.19
CA GLU A 10 -2.71 16.99 -3.76
C GLU A 10 -3.59 15.76 -3.50
N GLY A 11 -4.08 15.08 -4.54
CA GLY A 11 -4.94 13.91 -4.43
C GLY A 11 -6.43 14.25 -4.33
N ILE A 12 -6.85 15.45 -4.71
CA ILE A 12 -8.26 15.87 -4.66
C ILE A 12 -8.97 15.40 -5.94
N LEU A 13 -10.08 14.69 -5.81
CA LEU A 13 -10.95 14.30 -6.93
C LEU A 13 -11.87 15.47 -7.30
N LEU A 14 -11.89 15.85 -8.57
CA LEU A 14 -12.69 16.95 -9.12
C LEU A 14 -13.51 16.46 -10.32
N ASP A 15 -14.71 16.99 -10.49
CA ASP A 15 -15.59 16.66 -11.61
C ASP A 15 -15.34 17.51 -12.87
N GLY A 16 -15.79 16.97 -14.00
CA GLY A 16 -15.59 17.37 -15.40
C GLY A 16 -15.76 18.84 -15.81
N ASN A 17 -16.26 19.71 -14.94
CA ASN A 17 -16.73 21.05 -15.31
C ASN A 17 -15.72 22.19 -15.02
N SER A 18 -14.51 21.89 -14.54
CA SER A 18 -13.53 22.90 -14.16
C SER A 18 -12.46 23.16 -15.23
N ILE A 19 -11.94 24.39 -15.27
CA ILE A 19 -10.81 24.84 -16.12
C ILE A 19 -9.50 24.06 -15.83
N THR A 20 -9.42 23.35 -14.70
CA THR A 20 -8.26 22.56 -14.24
C THR A 20 -7.97 21.28 -15.05
N GLN A 21 -8.78 20.99 -16.09
CA GLN A 21 -8.60 19.82 -16.97
C GLN A 21 -7.20 19.72 -17.60
N LYS A 22 -6.57 20.82 -18.01
CA LYS A 22 -5.34 20.72 -18.81
C LYS A 22 -4.11 20.30 -18.02
N GLU A 23 -4.10 20.45 -16.70
CA GLU A 23 -2.90 20.25 -15.87
C GLU A 23 -3.02 19.11 -14.86
N ALA A 24 -4.20 18.53 -14.72
CA ALA A 24 -4.42 17.46 -13.77
C ALA A 24 -3.48 16.27 -14.03
N PRO A 25 -2.79 15.76 -13.00
CA PRO A 25 -1.88 14.63 -13.17
C PRO A 25 -2.59 13.32 -13.54
N ILE A 26 -3.85 13.14 -13.17
CA ILE A 26 -4.60 11.92 -13.48
C ILE A 26 -5.98 12.29 -14.02
N HIS A 27 -6.35 11.64 -15.12
CA HIS A 27 -7.64 11.81 -15.78
C HIS A 27 -8.43 10.51 -15.72
N LEU A 28 -9.70 10.61 -15.40
CA LEU A 28 -10.64 9.49 -15.32
C LEU A 28 -11.78 9.74 -16.30
N CYS A 29 -12.09 8.75 -17.12
CA CYS A 29 -13.18 8.80 -18.08
C CYS A 29 -13.90 7.47 -18.11
N ARG A 30 -15.22 7.47 -17.84
CA ARG A 30 -16.03 6.25 -17.96
C ARG A 30 -16.48 6.07 -19.41
N LYS A 31 -16.18 4.89 -19.97
CA LYS A 31 -16.68 4.45 -21.29
C LYS A 31 -17.40 3.12 -21.11
N GLY A 32 -18.73 3.18 -21.05
CA GLY A 32 -19.55 2.00 -20.73
C GLY A 32 -19.23 1.42 -19.35
N LYS A 33 -18.89 0.13 -19.30
CA LYS A 33 -18.46 -0.60 -18.10
C LYS A 33 -16.95 -0.53 -17.84
N THR A 34 -16.22 0.36 -18.51
CA THR A 34 -14.78 0.51 -18.29
C THR A 34 -14.46 1.91 -17.80
N LEU A 35 -13.74 1.99 -16.68
CA LEU A 35 -13.11 3.23 -16.24
C LEU A 35 -11.73 3.33 -16.90
N HIS A 36 -11.51 4.35 -17.70
CA HIS A 36 -10.20 4.65 -18.28
C HIS A 36 -9.48 5.68 -17.41
N ALA A 37 -8.30 5.33 -16.90
CA ALA A 37 -7.43 6.23 -16.17
C ALA A 37 -6.16 6.54 -16.99
N VAL A 38 -5.84 7.82 -17.16
CA VAL A 38 -4.59 8.27 -17.76
C VAL A 38 -3.76 8.97 -16.69
N ILE A 39 -2.60 8.41 -16.36
CA ILE A 39 -1.67 8.93 -15.36
C ILE A 39 -0.52 9.62 -16.08
N ARG A 40 -0.40 10.94 -15.89
CA ARG A 40 0.68 11.74 -16.47
C ARG A 40 1.96 11.61 -15.65
N LYS A 41 3.10 11.91 -16.28
CA LYS A 41 4.43 11.94 -15.62
C LYS A 41 4.47 12.83 -14.36
N SER A 42 3.64 13.89 -14.34
CA SER A 42 3.51 14.84 -13.24
C SER A 42 2.73 14.32 -12.02
N ALA A 43 2.19 13.10 -12.05
CA ALA A 43 1.46 12.52 -10.93
C ALA A 43 2.35 12.37 -9.69
N SER A 44 1.93 12.96 -8.58
CA SER A 44 2.55 12.81 -7.27
C SER A 44 2.15 11.47 -6.62
N ILE A 45 2.82 11.09 -5.52
CA ILE A 45 2.41 9.93 -4.72
C ILE A 45 1.00 10.11 -4.17
N ASN A 46 0.65 11.30 -3.67
CA ASN A 46 -0.71 11.59 -3.17
C ASN A 46 -1.78 11.42 -4.25
N ALA A 47 -1.50 11.82 -5.49
CA ALA A 47 -2.42 11.61 -6.61
C ALA A 47 -2.62 10.12 -6.90
N LEU A 48 -1.55 9.32 -6.87
CA LEU A 48 -1.60 7.87 -7.09
C LEU A 48 -2.33 7.15 -5.95
N LEU A 49 -2.10 7.53 -4.69
CA LEU A 49 -2.83 6.99 -3.55
C LEU A 49 -4.32 7.33 -3.61
N SER A 50 -4.65 8.57 -4.01
CA SER A 50 -6.03 8.97 -4.25
C SER A 50 -6.67 8.15 -5.38
N LEU A 51 -5.94 7.88 -6.46
CA LEU A 51 -6.41 7.00 -7.53
C LEU A 51 -6.74 5.60 -7.00
N ILE A 52 -5.85 4.99 -6.22
CA ILE A 52 -6.08 3.68 -5.58
C ILE A 52 -7.37 3.71 -4.75
N ARG A 53 -7.56 4.74 -3.91
CA ARG A 53 -8.76 4.89 -3.08
C ARG A 53 -10.04 5.01 -3.90
N VAL A 54 -10.00 5.81 -4.98
CA VAL A 54 -11.14 6.03 -5.88
C VAL A 54 -11.53 4.75 -6.60
N ILE A 55 -10.56 4.03 -7.17
CA ILE A 55 -10.87 2.86 -8.00
C ILE A 55 -11.07 1.57 -7.19
N ARG A 56 -10.63 1.52 -5.92
CA ARG A 56 -10.90 0.38 -5.03
C ARG A 56 -12.39 0.06 -4.89
N ALA A 57 -13.24 1.08 -4.89
CA ALA A 57 -14.69 0.92 -4.77
C ALA A 57 -15.37 0.68 -6.14
N PHE A 58 -14.61 0.68 -7.23
CA PHE A 58 -15.14 0.49 -8.56
C PHE A 58 -15.29 -1.01 -8.85
N GLU A 59 -16.51 -1.42 -9.20
CA GLU A 59 -16.86 -2.83 -9.39
C GLU A 59 -16.68 -3.32 -10.83
N ASP A 60 -16.65 -2.41 -11.81
CA ASP A 60 -16.41 -2.79 -13.21
C ASP A 60 -14.90 -2.83 -13.55
N LEU A 61 -14.57 -2.98 -14.83
CA LEU A 61 -13.19 -3.08 -15.32
C LEU A 61 -12.52 -1.70 -15.39
N ILE A 62 -11.22 -1.67 -15.11
CA ILE A 62 -10.41 -0.45 -15.22
C ILE A 62 -9.28 -0.68 -16.23
N HIS A 63 -9.06 0.31 -17.07
CA HIS A 63 -7.95 0.37 -18.01
C HIS A 63 -7.06 1.57 -17.65
N VAL A 64 -5.78 1.35 -17.42
CA VAL A 64 -4.82 2.39 -17.00
C VAL A 64 -3.74 2.56 -18.04
N THR A 65 -3.44 3.81 -18.39
CA THR A 65 -2.32 4.17 -19.27
C THR A 65 -1.41 5.16 -18.56
N TYR A 66 -0.10 4.92 -18.58
CA TYR A 66 0.90 5.80 -18.01
C TYR A 66 2.25 5.68 -18.72
N ASN A 67 3.15 6.64 -18.51
CA ASN A 67 4.51 6.57 -19.05
C ASN A 67 5.52 6.17 -17.97
N GLN A 68 6.32 5.14 -18.25
CA GLN A 68 7.42 4.68 -17.42
C GLN A 68 8.69 4.54 -18.27
N ASN A 69 9.77 5.19 -17.86
CA ASN A 69 11.05 5.17 -18.61
C ASN A 69 10.89 5.52 -20.10
N ASN A 70 10.09 6.55 -20.40
CA ASN A 70 9.74 7.01 -21.75
C ASN A 70 9.02 5.97 -22.63
N LYS A 71 8.47 4.90 -22.03
CA LYS A 71 7.59 3.94 -22.70
C LYS A 71 6.17 4.08 -22.16
N GLN A 72 5.19 4.02 -23.05
CA GLN A 72 3.79 3.92 -22.68
C GLN A 72 3.53 2.52 -22.14
N VAL A 73 2.94 2.45 -20.96
CA VAL A 73 2.49 1.24 -20.29
C VAL A 73 0.98 1.26 -20.24
N GLU A 74 0.37 0.15 -20.63
CA GLU A 74 -1.07 -0.05 -20.60
C GLU A 74 -1.39 -1.29 -19.78
N ILE A 75 -2.37 -1.17 -18.89
CA ILE A 75 -2.78 -2.25 -17.98
C ILE A 75 -4.30 -2.36 -18.00
N GLY A 76 -4.78 -3.59 -18.19
CA GLY A 76 -6.20 -3.90 -18.25
C GLY A 76 -6.76 -3.93 -19.68
N PRO A 77 -8.10 -3.97 -19.85
CA PRO A 77 -9.11 -3.85 -18.79
C PRO A 77 -9.04 -5.00 -17.78
N ALA A 78 -8.98 -4.69 -16.49
CA ALA A 78 -8.91 -5.67 -15.41
C ALA A 78 -9.68 -5.19 -14.16
N PRO A 79 -10.02 -6.09 -13.22
CA PRO A 79 -10.65 -5.71 -11.95
C PRO A 79 -9.76 -4.80 -11.10
N SER A 80 -10.36 -4.13 -10.11
CA SER A 80 -9.73 -3.06 -9.33
C SER A 80 -8.54 -3.52 -8.49
N ASP A 81 -8.53 -4.74 -7.99
CA ASP A 81 -7.43 -5.32 -7.21
C ASP A 81 -6.14 -5.44 -8.04
N ILE A 82 -6.22 -5.99 -9.25
CA ILE A 82 -5.08 -6.12 -10.17
C ILE A 82 -4.52 -4.74 -10.52
N ILE A 83 -5.41 -3.79 -10.82
CA ILE A 83 -5.04 -2.44 -11.21
C ILE A 83 -4.45 -1.65 -10.04
N CYS A 84 -5.01 -1.79 -8.84
CA CYS A 84 -4.48 -1.16 -7.62
C CYS A 84 -3.09 -1.68 -7.28
N LEU A 85 -2.85 -2.99 -7.41
CA LEU A 85 -1.50 -3.55 -7.22
C LEU A 85 -0.49 -2.95 -8.21
N ALA A 86 -0.87 -2.82 -9.49
CA ALA A 86 0.00 -2.25 -10.50
C ALA A 86 0.30 -0.76 -10.24
N ILE A 87 -0.71 0.03 -9.85
CA ILE A 87 -0.52 1.43 -9.47
C ILE A 87 0.33 1.53 -8.19
N GLY A 88 0.13 0.65 -7.21
CA GLY A 88 0.94 0.57 -5.99
C GLY A 88 2.42 0.30 -6.29
N ARG A 89 2.71 -0.64 -7.20
CA ARG A 89 4.08 -0.90 -7.70
C ARG A 89 4.69 0.35 -8.38
N PHE A 90 3.91 1.04 -9.21
CA PHE A 90 4.36 2.25 -9.88
C PHE A 90 4.62 3.39 -8.89
N ALA A 91 3.73 3.58 -7.91
CA ALA A 91 3.88 4.57 -6.85
C ALA A 91 5.13 4.28 -6.01
N LEU A 92 5.36 3.03 -5.63
CA LEU A 92 6.52 2.61 -4.84
C LEU A 92 7.82 2.91 -5.59
N LEU A 93 7.91 2.50 -6.87
CA LEU A 93 9.07 2.79 -7.71
C LEU A 93 9.34 4.29 -7.80
N LYS A 94 8.29 5.11 -7.97
CA LYS A 94 8.41 6.56 -8.05
C LYS A 94 8.92 7.15 -6.73
N ALA A 95 8.40 6.67 -5.61
CA ALA A 95 8.76 7.16 -4.28
C ALA A 95 10.21 6.79 -3.91
N GLU A 96 10.65 5.59 -4.26
CA GLU A 96 12.04 5.14 -4.07
C GLU A 96 13.03 5.88 -5.00
N ALA A 97 12.63 6.19 -6.24
CA ALA A 97 13.45 6.96 -7.17
C ALA A 97 13.74 8.39 -6.67
N SER A 98 12.78 9.02 -5.97
CA SER A 98 12.99 10.35 -5.37
C SER A 98 13.92 10.35 -4.16
N ARG A 99 14.20 9.20 -3.54
CA ARG A 99 14.87 9.07 -2.23
C ARG A 99 16.31 8.56 -2.30
N GLN A 100 17.02 8.82 -3.40
CA GLN A 100 18.43 8.43 -3.60
C GLN A 100 18.75 6.97 -3.22
N LYS A 101 17.80 6.04 -3.42
CA LYS A 101 17.93 4.60 -3.13
C LYS A 101 17.97 4.22 -1.64
N LEU A 102 17.36 4.94 -0.70
CA LEU A 102 17.25 4.47 0.72
C LEU A 102 16.55 3.11 0.87
N SER A 103 15.64 2.81 -0.05
CA SER A 103 15.05 1.49 -0.21
C SER A 103 14.81 1.20 -1.69
N GLN A 104 14.88 -0.08 -2.04
CA GLN A 104 14.51 -0.60 -3.35
C GLN A 104 13.71 -1.87 -3.12
N SER A 105 12.43 -1.84 -3.45
CA SER A 105 11.53 -2.94 -3.13
C SER A 105 10.46 -3.16 -4.19
N HIS A 106 9.84 -4.34 -4.12
CA HIS A 106 8.79 -4.73 -5.04
C HIS A 106 7.60 -5.30 -4.27
N LEU A 107 6.39 -5.05 -4.77
CA LEU A 107 5.14 -5.58 -4.24
C LEU A 107 4.72 -6.83 -5.01
N TYR A 108 4.36 -7.88 -4.30
CA TYR A 108 3.87 -9.14 -4.85
C TYR A 108 2.44 -9.39 -4.38
N SER A 109 1.58 -9.85 -5.30
CA SER A 109 0.30 -10.44 -4.91
C SER A 109 0.56 -11.73 -4.14
N SER A 110 -0.17 -11.97 -3.06
CA SER A 110 0.02 -13.14 -2.20
C SER A 110 -0.45 -14.46 -2.79
N GLY A 111 -1.28 -14.44 -3.85
CA GLY A 111 -2.01 -15.60 -4.39
C GLY A 111 -1.20 -16.89 -4.42
N ASP A 112 -0.04 -16.90 -5.09
CA ASP A 112 0.84 -18.07 -5.18
C ASP A 112 2.32 -17.77 -4.82
N ALA A 113 2.76 -16.51 -4.92
CA ALA A 113 4.17 -16.15 -4.77
C ALA A 113 4.72 -16.33 -3.34
N ILE A 114 3.85 -16.26 -2.31
CA ILE A 114 4.28 -16.30 -0.91
C ILE A 114 4.21 -17.72 -0.33
N ARG A 115 3.28 -18.55 -0.80
CA ARG A 115 3.07 -19.91 -0.27
C ARG A 115 4.31 -20.79 -0.45
N HIS A 116 5.12 -20.52 -1.47
CA HIS A 116 6.29 -21.31 -1.83
C HIS A 116 7.63 -20.62 -1.58
N ASP A 117 7.64 -19.41 -1.00
CA ASP A 117 8.89 -18.73 -0.67
C ASP A 117 9.46 -19.24 0.66
N GLN A 118 10.39 -20.19 0.56
CA GLN A 118 11.07 -20.79 1.71
C GLN A 118 11.93 -19.79 2.49
N SER A 119 12.26 -18.62 1.91
CA SER A 119 13.03 -17.57 2.61
C SER A 119 12.22 -16.81 3.66
N LEU A 120 10.89 -16.99 3.69
CA LEU A 120 10.01 -16.31 4.64
C LEU A 120 9.72 -17.19 5.87
N PRO A 121 9.67 -16.59 7.08
CA PRO A 121 9.30 -17.31 8.30
C PRO A 121 7.91 -17.94 8.22
N ASP A 122 7.71 -19.05 8.95
CA ASP A 122 6.42 -19.78 8.97
C ASP A 122 5.24 -18.93 9.41
N VAL A 123 5.46 -17.96 10.31
CA VAL A 123 4.42 -17.04 10.76
C VAL A 123 3.81 -16.23 9.61
N PHE A 124 4.57 -15.89 8.55
CA PHE A 124 4.00 -15.23 7.37
C PHE A 124 2.98 -16.14 6.68
N ARG A 125 3.30 -17.43 6.53
CA ARG A 125 2.39 -18.43 5.92
C ARG A 125 1.15 -18.62 6.79
N GLN A 126 1.30 -18.69 8.11
CA GLN A 126 0.19 -18.83 9.05
C GLN A 126 -0.76 -17.63 9.00
N LEU A 127 -0.22 -16.41 8.99
CA LEU A 127 -1.00 -15.17 8.92
C LEU A 127 -1.74 -15.02 7.58
N ILE A 128 -1.15 -15.50 6.48
CA ILE A 128 -1.85 -15.52 5.17
C ILE A 128 -2.97 -16.56 5.18
N ALA A 129 -2.72 -17.75 5.73
CA ALA A 129 -3.71 -18.81 5.80
C ALA A 129 -4.91 -18.46 6.69
N SER A 130 -4.72 -17.59 7.69
CA SER A 130 -5.81 -17.13 8.57
C SER A 130 -6.64 -15.99 7.97
N HIS A 131 -6.17 -15.33 6.91
CA HIS A 131 -6.89 -14.25 6.26
C HIS A 131 -8.06 -14.75 5.41
N SER A 132 -9.23 -14.11 5.58
CA SER A 132 -10.36 -14.22 4.65
C SER A 132 -10.84 -12.83 4.26
N PRO A 133 -10.96 -12.51 2.95
CA PRO A 133 -11.44 -11.20 2.47
C PRO A 133 -12.87 -10.84 2.91
N SER A 134 -13.68 -11.84 3.29
CA SER A 134 -15.05 -11.64 3.73
C SER A 134 -15.18 -11.35 5.23
N ASP A 135 -14.15 -11.62 6.02
CA ASP A 135 -14.23 -11.46 7.47
C ASP A 135 -14.40 -9.99 7.84
N LEU A 136 -15.42 -9.73 8.67
CA LEU A 136 -15.50 -8.47 9.43
C LEU A 136 -14.25 -8.32 10.29
N THR A 137 -13.86 -7.08 10.56
CA THR A 137 -12.64 -6.76 11.31
C THR A 137 -12.60 -7.46 12.68
N SER A 138 -13.73 -7.54 13.38
CA SER A 138 -13.83 -8.27 14.66
C SER A 138 -13.51 -9.77 14.53
N ASN A 139 -14.02 -10.42 13.48
CA ASN A 139 -13.77 -11.84 13.21
C ASN A 139 -12.31 -12.09 12.82
N ALA A 140 -11.74 -11.21 11.99
CA ALA A 140 -10.34 -11.28 11.62
C ALA A 140 -9.44 -11.16 12.87
N LEU A 141 -9.73 -10.20 13.75
CA LEU A 141 -9.01 -10.03 15.02
C LEU A 141 -9.14 -11.25 15.95
N LEU A 142 -10.32 -11.88 16.01
CA LEU A 142 -10.53 -13.11 16.78
C LEU A 142 -9.72 -14.29 16.23
N LYS A 143 -9.65 -14.47 14.91
CA LYS A 143 -8.80 -15.50 14.29
C LYS A 143 -7.32 -15.29 14.61
N LEU A 144 -6.90 -14.03 14.66
CA LEU A 144 -5.54 -13.64 15.00
C LEU A 144 -5.22 -13.79 16.48
N HIS A 145 -6.21 -13.87 17.37
CA HIS A 145 -6.01 -13.95 18.83
C HIS A 145 -5.18 -15.17 19.28
N ASN A 146 -5.27 -16.28 18.53
CA ASN A 146 -4.55 -17.51 18.85
C ASN A 146 -3.14 -17.57 18.24
N HIS A 147 -2.73 -16.56 17.46
CA HIS A 147 -1.40 -16.47 16.88
C HIS A 147 -0.48 -15.63 17.79
N ASP A 148 0.82 -15.93 17.75
CA ASP A 148 1.81 -15.00 18.29
C ASP A 148 1.90 -13.77 17.38
N LEU A 149 1.41 -12.63 17.90
CA LEU A 149 1.36 -11.34 17.22
C LEU A 149 2.37 -10.34 17.81
N SER A 150 3.31 -10.78 18.65
CA SER A 150 4.30 -9.92 19.31
C SER A 150 5.12 -9.09 18.31
N GLY A 151 5.45 -9.68 17.15
CA GLY A 151 6.18 -9.03 16.06
C GLY A 151 5.34 -8.26 15.04
N THR A 152 4.06 -7.99 15.33
CA THR A 152 3.12 -7.40 14.35
C THR A 152 2.65 -6.01 14.74
N SER A 153 2.41 -5.18 13.71
CA SER A 153 1.86 -3.83 13.84
C SER A 153 0.45 -3.79 13.28
N PHE A 154 -0.44 -3.05 13.93
CA PHE A 154 -1.78 -2.80 13.40
C PHE A 154 -1.89 -1.35 12.98
N TYR A 155 -2.42 -1.10 11.78
CA TYR A 155 -2.69 0.24 11.27
C TYR A 155 -4.18 0.46 11.06
N PHE A 156 -4.61 1.69 11.28
CA PHE A 156 -5.95 2.16 10.97
C PHE A 156 -5.89 3.51 10.26
N SER A 157 -6.87 3.78 9.39
CA SER A 157 -6.93 5.06 8.68
C SER A 157 -7.77 6.06 9.45
N LYS A 158 -7.26 7.29 9.64
CA LYS A 158 -8.04 8.44 10.11
C LYS A 158 -8.94 8.95 8.98
N GLN A 159 -9.92 9.80 9.31
CA GLN A 159 -10.78 10.47 8.29
C GLN A 159 -9.96 11.27 7.26
N THR A 160 -8.77 11.75 7.65
CA THR A 160 -7.81 12.44 6.77
C THR A 160 -7.09 11.50 5.79
N SER A 161 -7.41 10.20 5.79
CA SER A 161 -6.72 9.16 5.01
C SER A 161 -5.24 9.02 5.33
N ILE A 162 -4.81 9.46 6.51
CA ILE A 162 -3.50 9.18 7.09
C ILE A 162 -3.62 7.94 7.96
N PHE A 163 -2.72 6.98 7.79
CA PHE A 163 -2.68 5.82 8.67
C PHE A 163 -2.04 6.15 10.00
N CYS A 164 -2.51 5.51 11.05
CA CYS A 164 -1.95 5.57 12.39
C CYS A 164 -1.74 4.16 12.93
N LEU A 165 -0.77 4.03 13.83
CA LEU A 165 -0.50 2.82 14.58
C LEU A 165 -1.61 2.59 15.63
N GLY A 166 -2.26 1.44 15.59
CA GLY A 166 -3.16 0.96 16.65
C GLY A 166 -2.50 -0.02 17.62
N LYS A 167 -1.47 -0.74 17.16
CA LYS A 167 -0.61 -1.60 17.97
C LYS A 167 0.80 -1.55 17.38
N ILE A 168 1.80 -1.58 18.26
CA ILE A 168 3.22 -1.63 17.92
C ILE A 168 3.79 -2.97 18.43
N PRO A 169 4.79 -3.55 17.75
CA PRO A 169 5.50 -4.72 18.24
C PRO A 169 6.18 -4.46 19.60
N ASP A 170 6.31 -5.49 20.42
CA ASP A 170 6.94 -5.37 21.75
C ASP A 170 8.42 -4.96 21.63
N HIS A 171 9.09 -5.46 20.59
CA HIS A 171 10.47 -5.16 20.26
C HIS A 171 10.59 -4.93 18.75
N TYR A 172 11.25 -3.85 18.35
CA TYR A 172 11.60 -3.55 16.97
C TYR A 172 12.89 -2.75 16.91
N PHE A 173 13.62 -2.87 15.78
CA PHE A 173 14.87 -2.12 15.59
C PHE A 173 14.70 -0.91 14.67
N TRP A 174 13.63 -0.88 13.86
CA TRP A 174 13.35 0.21 12.93
C TRP A 174 11.86 0.58 12.94
N PRO A 175 11.50 1.88 12.97
CA PRO A 175 12.41 3.05 12.99
C PRO A 175 13.21 3.17 14.30
N GLU A 176 14.33 3.88 14.28
CA GLU A 176 15.15 4.17 15.48
C GLU A 176 14.51 5.28 16.34
N LYS A 177 13.21 5.15 16.59
CA LYS A 177 12.39 6.08 17.36
C LYS A 177 11.39 5.27 18.16
N ILE A 178 11.12 5.69 19.40
CA ILE A 178 10.01 5.14 20.18
C ILE A 178 8.70 5.60 19.55
N LEU A 179 7.90 4.64 19.11
CA LEU A 179 6.58 4.84 18.56
C LEU A 179 5.53 4.62 19.64
N LEU A 180 4.41 5.33 19.52
CA LEU A 180 3.27 5.24 20.41
C LEU A 180 2.00 4.92 19.62
N SER A 181 1.00 4.37 20.33
CA SER A 181 -0.32 4.20 19.75
C SER A 181 -0.87 5.55 19.31
N ASN A 182 -1.50 5.57 18.13
CA ASN A 182 -2.02 6.72 17.39
C ASN A 182 -0.98 7.58 16.66
N ASP A 183 0.31 7.24 16.72
CA ASP A 183 1.33 7.89 15.89
C ASP A 183 1.00 7.72 14.41
N SER A 184 1.08 8.80 13.66
CA SER A 184 0.82 8.85 12.22
C SER A 184 1.97 8.25 11.43
N VAL A 185 1.63 7.61 10.31
CA VAL A 185 2.59 7.16 9.30
C VAL A 185 2.99 8.35 8.45
N ASP A 186 3.94 9.12 8.97
CA ASP A 186 4.49 10.32 8.34
C ASP A 186 6.01 10.41 8.54
N LYS A 187 6.58 11.48 8.01
CA LYS A 187 8.03 11.71 8.06
C LYS A 187 8.55 11.91 9.48
N GLU A 188 7.73 12.35 10.42
CA GLU A 188 8.15 12.58 11.81
C GLU A 188 8.36 11.24 12.56
N ASN A 189 7.54 10.24 12.26
CA ASN A 189 7.59 8.95 12.94
C ASN A 189 8.36 7.87 12.18
N PHE A 190 8.29 7.87 10.85
CA PHE A 190 8.87 6.84 9.98
C PHE A 190 9.92 7.38 9.00
N GLY A 191 10.32 8.63 9.17
CA GLY A 191 11.33 9.26 8.33
C GLY A 191 10.97 9.26 6.86
N GLN A 192 11.97 9.11 6.01
CA GLN A 192 11.84 9.08 4.57
C GLN A 192 11.11 7.82 4.05
N ASN A 193 10.96 6.77 4.86
CA ASN A 193 10.25 5.55 4.44
C ASN A 193 8.73 5.62 4.64
N ALA A 194 8.21 6.64 5.33
CA ALA A 194 6.78 6.80 5.61
C ALA A 194 5.88 6.67 4.37
N GLU A 195 6.26 7.32 3.26
CA GLU A 195 5.52 7.24 2.00
C GLU A 195 5.47 5.82 1.42
N ALA A 196 6.55 5.04 1.54
CA ALA A 196 6.56 3.66 1.06
C ALA A 196 5.61 2.79 1.90
N ILE A 197 5.57 3.01 3.22
CA ILE A 197 4.62 2.34 4.11
C ILE A 197 3.19 2.71 3.73
N MET A 198 2.88 4.00 3.55
CA MET A 198 1.56 4.46 3.11
C MET A 198 1.11 3.81 1.80
N ILE A 199 2.01 3.68 0.82
CA ILE A 199 1.72 3.00 -0.46
C ILE A 199 1.36 1.53 -0.22
N VAL A 200 2.11 0.82 0.62
CA VAL A 200 1.85 -0.59 0.95
C VAL A 200 0.48 -0.74 1.62
N LEU A 201 0.19 0.08 2.64
CA LEU A 201 -1.07 0.00 3.40
C LEU A 201 -2.30 0.27 2.52
N GLU A 202 -2.27 1.33 1.70
CA GLU A 202 -3.36 1.62 0.77
C GLU A 202 -3.53 0.54 -0.29
N THR A 203 -2.42 0.04 -0.84
CA THR A 203 -2.44 -1.02 -1.85
C THR A 203 -3.03 -2.31 -1.27
N ALA A 204 -2.64 -2.69 -0.04
CA ALA A 204 -3.19 -3.87 0.63
C ALA A 204 -4.71 -3.77 0.82
N LEU A 205 -5.19 -2.63 1.35
CA LEU A 205 -6.63 -2.39 1.50
C LEU A 205 -7.37 -2.42 0.16
N ALA A 206 -6.74 -1.95 -0.91
CA ALA A 206 -7.35 -1.90 -2.22
C ALA A 206 -7.42 -3.25 -2.92
N CYS A 207 -6.37 -4.07 -2.79
CA CYS A 207 -6.36 -5.43 -3.31
C CYS A 207 -7.30 -6.36 -2.53
N ARG A 208 -7.61 -6.06 -1.26
CA ARG A 208 -8.39 -6.91 -0.35
C ARG A 208 -7.82 -8.33 -0.18
N THR A 209 -6.55 -8.50 -0.51
CA THR A 209 -5.78 -9.72 -0.32
C THR A 209 -4.44 -9.34 0.29
N PRO A 210 -3.77 -10.27 1.01
CA PRO A 210 -2.44 -10.00 1.52
C PRO A 210 -1.49 -9.61 0.38
N ILE A 211 -0.54 -8.73 0.66
CA ILE A 211 0.55 -8.40 -0.26
C ILE A 211 1.88 -8.51 0.46
N LEU A 212 2.91 -8.89 -0.29
CA LEU A 212 4.28 -8.96 0.23
C LEU A 212 5.12 -7.87 -0.43
N GLN A 213 5.82 -7.09 0.38
CA GLN A 213 6.91 -6.24 -0.06
C GLN A 213 8.23 -6.94 0.26
N LYS A 214 9.11 -7.10 -0.72
CA LYS A 214 10.50 -7.54 -0.50
C LYS A 214 11.45 -6.54 -1.12
N GLY A 215 12.62 -6.37 -0.52
CA GLY A 215 13.63 -5.50 -1.07
C GLY A 215 14.82 -5.29 -0.15
N LEU A 216 15.55 -4.22 -0.43
CA LEU A 216 16.65 -3.73 0.37
C LEU A 216 16.25 -2.41 1.02
N MET A 217 16.63 -2.21 2.28
CA MET A 217 16.43 -0.96 3.01
C MET A 217 17.70 -0.56 3.75
N LYS A 218 17.90 0.73 3.92
CA LYS A 218 18.94 1.32 4.76
C LYS A 218 18.32 1.96 6.01
N SER A 219 18.95 1.82 7.18
CA SER A 219 18.58 2.61 8.35
C SER A 219 19.01 4.07 8.16
N GLU A 220 18.24 5.03 8.67
CA GLU A 220 18.53 6.45 8.47
C GLU A 220 19.80 6.91 9.19
N ASN A 221 20.21 6.23 10.28
CA ASN A 221 21.31 6.67 11.14
C ASN A 221 22.47 5.67 11.27
N SER A 222 22.48 4.54 10.57
CA SER A 222 23.62 3.62 10.69
C SER A 222 24.85 4.21 9.98
N GLU A 223 25.89 4.53 10.74
CA GLU A 223 27.22 4.92 10.21
C GLU A 223 27.74 3.86 9.23
N VAL A 224 27.38 2.59 9.48
CA VAL A 224 27.55 1.47 8.57
C VAL A 224 26.51 1.58 7.45
N SER A 225 26.98 1.92 6.26
CA SER A 225 26.20 2.15 5.05
C SER A 225 25.67 0.85 4.41
N GLU A 226 25.15 -0.08 5.20
CA GLU A 226 24.75 -1.39 4.68
C GLU A 226 23.24 -1.46 4.46
N PHE A 227 22.89 -1.74 3.21
CA PHE A 227 21.56 -2.18 2.86
C PHE A 227 21.31 -3.56 3.45
N PHE A 228 20.19 -3.73 4.14
CA PHE A 228 19.76 -5.03 4.60
C PHE A 228 18.53 -5.51 3.81
N PRO A 229 18.44 -6.82 3.52
CA PRO A 229 17.24 -7.40 2.94
C PRO A 229 16.10 -7.40 3.95
N PHE A 230 14.91 -7.04 3.49
CA PHE A 230 13.71 -7.03 4.32
C PHE A 230 12.52 -7.66 3.59
N ALA A 231 11.56 -8.13 4.39
CA ALA A 231 10.26 -8.59 3.93
C ALA A 231 9.17 -7.98 4.81
N ARG A 232 8.11 -7.46 4.20
CA ARG A 232 6.92 -6.93 4.88
C ARG A 232 5.67 -7.56 4.29
N LEU A 233 4.93 -8.29 5.12
CA LEU A 233 3.59 -8.76 4.82
C LEU A 233 2.59 -7.69 5.28
N ALA A 234 1.63 -7.34 4.42
CA ALA A 234 0.50 -6.50 4.75
C ALA A 234 -0.80 -7.26 4.47
N ILE A 235 -1.58 -7.50 5.52
CA ILE A 235 -2.85 -8.23 5.48
C ILE A 235 -3.99 -7.23 5.70
N PRO A 236 -4.83 -6.98 4.70
CA PRO A 236 -5.99 -6.14 4.88
C PRO A 236 -7.05 -6.86 5.73
N MET A 237 -7.64 -6.14 6.68
CA MET A 237 -8.86 -6.52 7.39
C MET A 237 -9.91 -5.49 6.99
N ALA A 238 -10.58 -5.74 5.86
CA ALA A 238 -11.46 -4.79 5.21
C ALA A 238 -12.56 -5.54 4.45
N SER A 239 -13.59 -5.96 5.19
CA SER A 239 -14.77 -6.59 4.58
C SER A 239 -15.53 -5.58 3.72
N ILE A 240 -16.10 -6.05 2.61
CA ILE A 240 -17.00 -5.24 1.77
C ILE A 240 -18.27 -4.79 2.52
N ALA A 241 -18.62 -5.50 3.60
CA ALA A 241 -19.76 -5.18 4.45
C ALA A 241 -19.45 -4.09 5.50
N GLU A 242 -18.18 -3.69 5.67
CA GLU A 242 -17.76 -2.70 6.65
C GLU A 242 -17.58 -1.31 6.05
N GLN A 243 -17.80 -0.31 6.89
CA GLN A 243 -17.48 1.07 6.53
C GLN A 243 -15.96 1.28 6.48
N PRO A 244 -15.44 2.12 5.57
CA PRO A 244 -14.00 2.31 5.40
C PRO A 244 -13.22 2.72 6.66
N PHE A 245 -13.87 3.40 7.61
CA PHE A 245 -13.22 3.79 8.88
C PHE A 245 -12.92 2.60 9.81
N ASN A 246 -13.57 1.45 9.59
CA ASN A 246 -13.28 0.21 10.32
C ASN A 246 -12.13 -0.58 9.71
N TYR A 247 -11.70 -0.25 8.49
CA TYR A 247 -10.63 -0.98 7.84
C TYR A 247 -9.33 -0.89 8.65
N ARG A 248 -8.67 -2.04 8.77
CA ARG A 248 -7.37 -2.18 9.42
C ARG A 248 -6.41 -2.89 8.48
N VAL A 249 -5.12 -2.69 8.72
CA VAL A 249 -4.08 -3.49 8.07
C VAL A 249 -3.19 -4.05 9.17
N LEU A 250 -3.09 -5.37 9.23
CA LEU A 250 -2.06 -6.04 10.01
C LEU A 250 -0.79 -6.07 9.17
N THR A 251 0.35 -5.67 9.74
CA THR A 251 1.64 -5.89 9.10
C THR A 251 2.56 -6.70 9.97
N MET A 252 3.45 -7.44 9.31
CA MET A 252 4.65 -8.00 9.90
C MET A 252 5.81 -7.67 8.99
N ALA A 253 6.82 -6.99 9.51
CA ALA A 253 8.02 -6.66 8.75
C ALA A 253 9.26 -7.15 9.49
N ILE A 254 10.20 -7.71 8.74
CA ILE A 254 11.44 -8.28 9.28
C ILE A 254 12.63 -7.92 8.41
N ARG A 255 13.80 -7.80 9.04
CA ARG A 255 15.08 -7.95 8.36
C ARG A 255 15.35 -9.44 8.14
N GLN A 256 15.60 -9.85 6.90
CA GLN A 256 15.68 -11.27 6.54
C GLN A 256 16.95 -11.97 7.05
N SER A 257 18.00 -11.23 7.42
CA SER A 257 19.26 -11.84 7.88
C SER A 257 19.16 -12.47 9.26
N ASP A 258 18.30 -11.94 10.13
CA ASP A 258 18.20 -12.32 11.55
C ASP A 258 16.76 -12.29 12.09
N ASN A 259 15.77 -12.07 11.22
CA ASN A 259 14.35 -11.92 11.57
C ASN A 259 14.06 -10.79 12.58
N ALA A 260 14.95 -9.78 12.68
CA ALA A 260 14.70 -8.63 13.54
C ALA A 260 13.45 -7.87 13.07
N VAL A 261 12.55 -7.56 13.99
CA VAL A 261 11.23 -6.95 13.69
C VAL A 261 11.37 -5.48 13.32
N MET A 262 10.59 -5.08 12.32
CA MET A 262 10.41 -3.72 11.84
C MET A 262 8.94 -3.33 11.93
N VAL A 263 8.66 -2.02 12.00
CA VAL A 263 7.30 -1.48 12.02
C VAL A 263 6.80 -1.16 10.62
#